data_AF-A0A5C7XMV6-F1
#
_entry.id   AF-A0A5C7XMV6-F1
#
_cell.length_a   1.000
_cell.length_b   1.000
_cell.length_c   1.000
_cell.angle_alpha   90.00
_cell.angle_beta   90.00
_cell.angle_gamma   90.00
#
_symmetry.space_group_name_H-M   'P 1'
#
loop_
_entity.id
_entity.type
_entity.pdbx_description
1 polymer ?
#
loop_
_entity_poly.entity_id
_entity_poly.type
_entity_poly.pdbx_seq_one_letter_code
_entity_poly.pdbx_strand_id
1 'polypeptide(L)'
;MPPIEAALIKPVVDALLGLFKQGENLTLKRNAEKALREAIRELLLANPDENKAEARIAIAKAAGILSEDILLAEDMLEKHRANKARTRGKTGSARKRKAHAGKCAGRRKPACATDADAPTPEDDACCAPHGDAAHARPTDTD
;
A
#
# COMPACT_ATOMS: atom_id res chain seq x y z
N MET A 1 -13.40 -60.21 -27.26
CA MET A 1 -12.22 -59.33 -27.13
C MET A 1 -12.71 -57.96 -26.69
N PRO A 2 -12.31 -57.43 -25.52
CA PRO A 2 -12.62 -56.05 -25.18
C PRO A 2 -11.85 -55.11 -26.12
N PRO A 3 -12.44 -53.98 -26.54
CA PRO A 3 -11.85 -53.06 -27.49
C PRO A 3 -10.58 -52.44 -26.89
N ILE A 4 -9.46 -52.62 -27.58
CA ILE A 4 -8.12 -52.15 -27.19
C ILE A 4 -8.08 -50.61 -27.06
N GLU A 5 -9.01 -49.93 -27.74
CA GLU A 5 -9.14 -48.48 -27.78
C GLU A 5 -9.40 -47.85 -26.40
N ALA A 6 -10.14 -48.51 -25.50
CA ALA A 6 -10.45 -47.95 -24.17
C ALA A 6 -9.26 -47.99 -23.19
N ALA A 7 -8.30 -48.91 -23.38
CA ALA A 7 -7.16 -49.07 -22.50
C ALA A 7 -6.08 -48.00 -22.70
N LEU A 8 -6.03 -47.37 -23.88
CA LEU A 8 -5.04 -46.36 -24.25
C LEU A 8 -5.52 -44.92 -24.04
N ILE A 9 -6.83 -44.67 -23.96
CA ILE A 9 -7.38 -43.32 -23.79
C ILE A 9 -7.05 -42.74 -22.42
N LYS A 10 -7.22 -43.50 -21.34
CA LYS A 10 -6.93 -43.05 -19.97
C LYS A 10 -5.47 -42.60 -19.76
N PRO A 11 -4.44 -43.39 -20.11
CA PRO A 11 -3.06 -42.96 -19.91
C PRO A 11 -2.69 -41.71 -20.74
N VAL A 12 -3.28 -41.53 -21.92
CA VAL A 12 -3.07 -40.31 -22.72
C VAL A 12 -3.73 -39.10 -22.07
N VAL A 13 -4.98 -39.22 -21.62
CA VAL A 13 -5.70 -38.15 -20.91
C VAL A 13 -4.97 -37.79 -19.61
N ASP A 14 -4.49 -38.78 -18.86
CA ASP A 14 -3.72 -38.58 -17.64
C ASP A 14 -2.38 -37.89 -17.92
N ALA A 15 -1.68 -38.23 -19.02
CA ALA A 15 -0.46 -37.55 -19.44
C ALA A 15 -0.73 -36.08 -19.82
N LEU A 16 -1.83 -35.80 -20.53
CA LEU A 16 -2.24 -34.43 -20.89
C LEU A 16 -2.61 -33.63 -19.64
N LEU A 17 -3.44 -34.18 -18.75
CA LEU A 17 -3.80 -33.54 -17.48
C LEU A 17 -2.56 -33.32 -16.60
N GLY A 18 -1.62 -34.26 -16.59
CA GLY A 18 -0.35 -34.12 -15.90
C GLY A 18 0.48 -32.96 -16.43
N LEU A 19 0.58 -32.82 -17.76
CA LEU A 19 1.29 -31.72 -18.41
C LEU A 19 0.64 -30.35 -18.12
N PHE A 20 -0.69 -30.26 -18.16
CA PHE A 20 -1.42 -29.03 -17.81
C PHE A 20 -1.18 -28.63 -16.36
N LYS A 21 -1.29 -29.58 -15.42
CA LYS A 21 -1.02 -29.33 -13.99
C LYS A 21 0.43 -28.86 -13.77
N GLN A 22 1.40 -29.41 -14.50
CA GLN A 22 2.79 -28.96 -14.41
C GLN A 22 2.93 -27.51 -14.92
N GLY A 23 2.29 -27.17 -16.03
CA GLY A 23 2.26 -25.80 -16.55
C GLY A 23 1.66 -24.80 -15.57
N GLU A 24 0.51 -25.13 -14.98
CA GLU A 24 -0.14 -24.29 -13.96
C GLU A 24 0.76 -24.07 -12.75
N ASN A 25 1.40 -25.12 -12.22
CA ASN A 25 2.33 -25.01 -11.10
C ASN A 25 3.52 -24.09 -11.41
N LEU A 26 4.06 -24.11 -12.63
CA LEU A 26 5.14 -23.20 -13.03
C LEU A 26 4.67 -21.75 -13.08
N THR A 27 3.47 -21.49 -13.60
CA THR A 27 2.91 -20.13 -13.61
C THR A 27 2.63 -19.62 -12.19
N LEU A 28 2.08 -20.47 -11.31
CA LEU A 28 1.84 -20.14 -9.91
C LEU A 28 3.13 -19.79 -9.18
N LYS A 29 4.20 -20.57 -9.37
CA LYS A 29 5.52 -20.28 -8.79
C LYS A 29 6.09 -18.95 -9.30
N ARG A 30 6.06 -18.70 -10.62
CA ARG A 30 6.53 -17.42 -11.19
C ARG A 30 5.74 -16.22 -10.68
N ASN A 31 4.42 -16.37 -10.56
CA ASN A 31 3.55 -15.31 -10.02
C ASN A 31 3.82 -15.06 -8.53
N ALA A 32 4.07 -16.11 -7.77
CA ALA A 32 4.45 -16.03 -6.36
C ALA A 32 5.83 -15.38 -6.17
N GLU A 33 6.83 -15.72 -6.99
CA GLU A 33 8.13 -15.03 -7.00
C GLU A 33 8.01 -13.55 -7.36
N LYS A 34 7.14 -13.21 -8.31
CA LYS A 34 6.86 -11.83 -8.67
C LYS A 34 6.19 -11.09 -7.51
N ALA A 35 5.18 -11.70 -6.89
CA ALA A 35 4.49 -11.13 -5.73
C ALA A 35 5.47 -10.89 -4.57
N LEU A 36 6.40 -11.82 -4.32
CA LEU A 36 7.43 -11.67 -3.30
C LEU A 36 8.38 -10.52 -3.60
N ARG A 37 8.86 -10.42 -4.85
CA ARG A 37 9.68 -9.27 -5.28
C ARG A 37 8.96 -7.94 -5.14
N GLU A 38 7.67 -7.91 -5.44
CA GLU A 38 6.84 -6.72 -5.23
C GLU A 38 6.62 -6.41 -3.75
N ALA A 39 6.51 -7.42 -2.87
CA ALA A 39 6.40 -7.23 -1.43
C ALA A 39 7.67 -6.59 -0.86
N ILE A 40 8.84 -7.12 -1.22
CA ILE A 40 10.13 -6.56 -0.78
C ILE A 40 10.28 -5.12 -1.30
N ARG A 41 9.93 -4.88 -2.58
CA ARG A 41 9.98 -3.52 -3.15
C ARG A 41 9.06 -2.56 -2.40
N GLU A 42 7.84 -2.99 -2.07
CA GLU A 42 6.88 -2.19 -1.29
C GLU A 42 7.45 -1.83 0.08
N LEU A 43 8.06 -2.81 0.78
CA LEU A 43 8.64 -2.64 2.11
C LEU A 43 9.89 -1.74 2.12
N LEU A 44 10.55 -1.58 0.98
CA LEU A 44 11.70 -0.68 0.80
C LEU A 44 11.28 0.76 0.42
N LEU A 45 9.99 1.03 0.19
CA LEU A 45 9.50 2.39 0.00
C LEU A 45 9.59 3.19 1.30
N ALA A 46 9.71 4.51 1.18
CA ALA A 46 9.72 5.41 2.35
C ALA A 46 8.42 5.34 3.17
N ASN A 47 7.29 5.03 2.53
CA ASN A 47 5.98 4.82 3.16
C ASN A 47 5.39 3.50 2.62
N PRO A 48 5.69 2.36 3.24
CA PRO A 48 5.26 1.06 2.73
C PRO A 48 3.79 0.75 3.07
N ASP A 49 3.09 0.09 2.15
CA ASP A 49 1.76 -0.46 2.39
C ASP A 49 1.84 -1.88 2.99
N GLU A 50 1.66 -1.94 4.31
CA GLU A 50 1.69 -3.20 5.08
C GLU A 50 0.66 -4.22 4.61
N ASN A 51 -0.53 -3.78 4.19
CA ASN A 51 -1.61 -4.68 3.79
C ASN A 51 -1.29 -5.34 2.45
N LYS A 52 -0.73 -4.56 1.51
CA LYS A 52 -0.28 -5.09 0.22
C LYS A 52 0.91 -6.03 0.37
N ALA A 53 1.88 -5.67 1.20
CA ALA A 53 3.04 -6.51 1.46
C ALA A 53 2.62 -7.85 2.09
N GLU A 54 1.75 -7.82 3.11
CA GLU A 54 1.23 -9.03 3.77
C GLU A 54 0.46 -9.93 2.80
N ALA A 55 -0.44 -9.37 1.97
CA ALA A 55 -1.17 -10.14 0.98
C ALA A 55 -0.24 -10.82 -0.04
N ARG A 56 0.78 -10.11 -0.51
CA ARG A 56 1.78 -10.65 -1.45
C ARG A 56 2.65 -11.74 -0.81
N ILE A 57 3.05 -11.57 0.45
CA ILE A 57 3.76 -12.61 1.22
C ILE A 57 2.86 -13.84 1.40
N ALA A 58 1.58 -13.66 1.70
CA ALA A 58 0.63 -14.76 1.84
C ALA A 58 0.44 -15.56 0.54
N ILE A 59 0.38 -14.88 -0.61
CA ILE A 59 0.34 -15.53 -1.93
C ILE A 59 1.60 -16.37 -2.15
N ALA A 60 2.77 -15.83 -1.82
CA ALA A 60 4.04 -16.54 -1.96
C ALA A 60 4.12 -17.78 -1.06
N LYS A 61 3.66 -17.67 0.20
CA LYS A 61 3.54 -18.80 1.14
C LYS A 61 2.58 -19.87 0.63
N ALA A 62 1.40 -19.47 0.13
CA ALA A 62 0.38 -20.40 -0.37
C ALA A 62 0.85 -21.18 -1.61
N ALA A 63 1.70 -20.58 -2.45
CA ALA A 63 2.33 -21.25 -3.58
C ALA A 63 3.43 -22.25 -3.17
N GLY A 64 3.70 -22.41 -1.87
CA GLY A 64 4.71 -23.33 -1.35
C GLY A 64 6.14 -22.93 -1.70
N ILE A 65 6.37 -21.66 -2.06
CA ILE A 65 7.72 -21.14 -2.14
C ILE A 65 8.20 -21.02 -0.69
N LEU A 66 9.21 -21.80 -0.32
CA LEU A 66 9.89 -21.72 0.97
C LEU A 66 11.28 -21.18 0.69
N SER A 67 11.37 -19.86 0.56
CA SER A 67 12.61 -19.16 0.23
C SER A 67 13.04 -18.30 1.40
N GLU A 68 14.35 -18.10 1.55
CA GLU A 68 14.94 -17.16 2.51
C GLU A 68 14.32 -15.77 2.38
N ASP A 69 14.00 -15.37 1.15
CA ASP A 69 13.33 -14.12 0.81
C ASP A 69 11.96 -13.93 1.49
N ILE A 70 11.21 -15.01 1.75
CA ILE A 70 9.94 -14.92 2.48
C ILE A 70 10.18 -14.61 3.95
N LEU A 71 11.15 -15.28 4.57
CA LEU A 71 11.54 -15.00 5.95
C LEU A 71 12.06 -13.56 6.10
N LEU A 72 12.85 -13.11 5.13
CA LEU A 72 13.32 -11.73 5.05
C LEU A 72 12.15 -10.74 4.93
N ALA A 73 11.20 -10.99 4.02
CA ALA A 73 10.05 -10.11 3.82
C ALA A 73 9.14 -10.05 5.07
N GLU A 74 8.98 -11.15 5.79
CA GLU A 74 8.25 -11.20 7.06
C GLU A 74 8.94 -10.40 8.15
N ASP A 75 10.24 -10.58 8.35
CA ASP A 75 11.03 -9.83 9.32
C ASP A 75 11.03 -8.32 9.00
N MET A 76 11.13 -7.96 7.72
CA MET A 76 10.99 -6.57 7.28
C MET A 76 9.60 -5.98 7.59
N LEU A 77 8.52 -6.73 7.35
CA LEU A 77 7.15 -6.31 7.67
C LEU A 77 6.97 -6.13 9.18
N GLU A 78 7.50 -7.05 9.98
CA GLU A 78 7.44 -6.98 11.44
C GLU A 78 8.21 -5.77 11.99
N LYS A 79 9.43 -5.52 11.49
CA LYS A 79 10.23 -4.33 11.84
C LYS A 79 9.49 -3.04 11.50
N HIS A 80 8.82 -2.99 10.36
CA HIS A 80 8.03 -1.83 9.98
C HIS A 80 6.85 -1.61 10.94
N ARG A 81 6.08 -2.67 11.24
CA ARG A 81 4.97 -2.62 12.21
C ARG A 81 5.44 -2.16 13.59
N ALA A 82 6.56 -2.69 14.06
CA ALA A 82 7.16 -2.32 15.34
C ALA A 82 7.61 -0.84 15.37
N ASN A 83 8.27 -0.36 14.30
CA ASN A 83 8.68 1.04 14.20
C ASN A 83 7.49 2.00 14.12
N LYS A 84 6.44 1.64 13.38
CA LYS A 84 5.21 2.42 13.31
C LYS A 84 4.49 2.48 14.65
N ALA A 85 4.40 1.35 15.37
CA ALA A 85 3.84 1.32 16.72
C ALA A 85 4.64 2.20 17.69
N ARG A 86 5.99 2.16 17.64
CA ARG A 86 6.88 3.00 18.45
C ARG A 86 6.74 4.49 18.15
N THR A 87 6.63 4.86 16.88
CA THR A 87 6.53 6.27 16.46
C THR A 87 5.14 6.87 16.66
N ARG A 88 4.07 6.07 16.54
CA ARG A 88 2.67 6.47 16.76
C ARG A 88 2.40 6.94 18.19
N GLY A 89 3.14 6.43 19.18
CA GLY A 89 3.04 6.88 20.58
C GLY A 89 3.89 8.12 20.90
N LYS A 90 4.93 8.41 20.12
CA LYS A 90 5.87 9.51 20.41
C LYS A 90 5.35 10.88 19.99
N THR A 91 4.46 10.93 19.00
CA THR A 91 3.83 12.18 18.51
C THR A 91 2.57 12.59 19.30
N GLY A 92 2.11 11.75 20.24
CA GLY A 92 0.91 11.98 21.06
C GLY A 92 1.12 12.75 22.37
N SER A 93 2.33 13.24 22.68
CA SER A 93 2.58 14.11 23.84
C SER A 93 2.53 15.59 23.44
N ALA A 94 1.52 15.98 22.65
CA ALA A 94 1.18 17.38 22.44
C ALA A 94 0.40 17.88 23.67
N ARG A 95 1.14 18.44 24.63
CA ARG A 95 0.75 19.60 25.43
C ARG A 95 -0.65 19.51 26.06
N LYS A 96 -0.75 18.88 27.23
CA LYS A 96 -1.84 19.10 28.19
C LYS A 96 -1.84 20.59 28.58
N ARG A 97 -2.55 21.44 27.81
CA ARG A 97 -2.87 22.81 28.22
C ARG A 97 -3.80 22.68 29.42
N LYS A 98 -3.24 22.96 30.61
CA LYS A 98 -3.96 23.10 31.87
C LYS A 98 -4.88 24.31 31.72
N ALA A 99 -6.13 24.08 31.35
CA ALA A 99 -7.16 25.11 31.40
C ALA A 99 -7.73 25.16 32.82
N HIS A 100 -7.18 26.03 33.66
CA HIS A 100 -7.75 26.53 34.92
C HIS A 100 -7.08 27.89 35.18
N ALA A 101 -7.75 28.99 35.54
CA ALA A 101 -9.14 29.30 35.82
C ALA A 101 -9.32 30.80 35.58
N GLY A 102 -10.56 31.22 35.35
CA GLY A 102 -10.91 32.56 34.91
C GLY A 102 -10.50 33.71 35.81
N LYS A 103 -10.38 34.88 35.18
CA LYS A 103 -10.67 36.17 35.81
C LYS A 103 -11.52 36.98 34.83
N CYS A 104 -12.78 37.15 35.19
CA CYS A 104 -13.69 38.09 34.55
C CYS A 104 -13.11 39.51 34.60
N ALA A 105 -13.18 40.23 33.47
CA ALA A 105 -13.50 41.67 33.47
C ALA A 105 -13.77 42.19 32.04
N GLY A 106 -15.03 42.56 31.78
CA GLY A 106 -15.44 43.49 30.72
C GLY A 106 -15.62 42.88 29.32
N ARG A 107 -16.65 43.21 28.54
CA ARG A 107 -17.73 44.19 28.69
C ARG A 107 -18.76 43.89 27.58
N ARG A 108 -20.03 43.81 28.00
CA ARG A 108 -21.29 43.96 27.23
C ARG A 108 -21.78 42.80 26.35
N LYS A 109 -23.07 42.52 26.60
CA LYS A 109 -24.02 41.53 26.08
C LYS A 109 -24.92 42.25 25.02
N PRO A 110 -25.93 41.60 24.43
CA PRO A 110 -25.89 40.72 23.26
C PRO A 110 -26.76 41.26 22.10
N ALA A 111 -26.66 40.68 20.91
CA ALA A 111 -27.79 40.69 19.97
C ALA A 111 -27.90 39.32 19.29
N CYS A 112 -29.10 38.76 19.40
CA CYS A 112 -29.58 37.51 18.84
C CYS A 112 -30.08 37.76 17.41
N ALA A 113 -29.74 36.86 16.47
CA ALA A 113 -30.45 36.55 15.21
C ALA A 113 -29.69 35.36 14.60
N THR A 114 -30.10 34.12 14.85
CA THR A 114 -31.05 33.30 14.06
C THR A 114 -30.53 32.90 12.67
N ASP A 115 -30.79 31.64 12.36
CA ASP A 115 -30.85 31.01 11.03
C ASP A 115 -29.49 30.68 10.38
N ALA A 116 -29.11 29.40 10.29
CA ALA A 116 -29.58 28.44 9.28
C ALA A 116 -29.44 29.01 7.87
N ASP A 117 -28.36 28.65 7.17
CA ASP A 117 -28.39 28.12 5.80
C ASP A 117 -26.96 28.01 5.23
N ALA A 118 -26.62 26.80 4.79
CA ALA A 118 -25.63 26.64 3.72
C ALA A 118 -26.36 26.94 2.39
N PRO A 119 -25.71 27.54 1.38
CA PRO A 119 -25.03 26.68 0.41
C PRO A 119 -23.75 27.28 -0.22
N THR A 120 -22.88 26.40 -0.70
CA THR A 120 -21.82 26.68 -1.68
C THR A 120 -22.43 27.05 -3.05
N PRO A 121 -21.78 27.94 -3.80
CA PRO A 121 -21.12 27.56 -5.07
C PRO A 121 -19.74 28.24 -5.21
N GLU A 122 -18.69 27.49 -5.51
CA GLU A 122 -18.15 27.24 -6.87
C GLU A 122 -17.61 28.49 -7.58
N ASP A 123 -16.31 28.41 -7.86
CA ASP A 123 -15.54 29.04 -8.94
C ASP A 123 -15.48 30.56 -9.04
N ASP A 124 -14.30 31.14 -8.80
CA ASP A 124 -13.44 31.57 -9.91
C ASP A 124 -12.12 32.20 -9.46
N ALA A 125 -11.13 32.00 -10.32
CA ALA A 125 -9.73 32.36 -10.18
C ALA A 125 -9.45 33.87 -10.09
N CYS A 126 -8.34 34.23 -9.43
CA CYS A 126 -7.30 35.14 -9.94
C CYS A 126 -6.42 35.64 -8.79
N CYS A 127 -5.28 34.99 -8.54
CA CYS A 127 -4.09 35.68 -8.00
C CYS A 127 -2.83 34.80 -8.13
N ALA A 128 -2.29 34.75 -9.35
CA ALA A 128 -0.86 34.62 -9.63
C ALA A 128 -0.60 35.41 -10.93
N PRO A 129 0.58 36.01 -11.19
CA PRO A 129 1.90 35.61 -10.71
C PRO A 129 2.88 36.75 -10.32
N HIS A 130 3.84 36.45 -9.44
CA HIS A 130 5.20 37.00 -9.50
C HIS A 130 6.06 35.81 -9.98
N GLY A 131 6.69 35.74 -11.15
CA GLY A 131 7.64 36.68 -11.78
C GLY A 131 8.85 36.82 -10.85
N ASP A 132 10.09 36.43 -11.12
CA ASP A 132 10.85 35.83 -12.23
C ASP A 132 12.22 35.46 -11.61
N ALA A 133 12.92 34.42 -12.11
CA ALA A 133 14.39 34.45 -12.32
C ALA A 133 14.95 33.05 -12.65
N ALA A 134 15.16 32.87 -13.95
CA ALA A 134 16.15 32.07 -14.65
C ALA A 134 17.32 31.45 -13.83
N HIS A 135 17.55 30.15 -14.07
CA HIS A 135 18.92 29.65 -14.26
C HIS A 135 18.94 28.66 -15.43
N ALA A 136 19.49 29.14 -16.54
CA ALA A 136 19.75 28.37 -17.75
C ALA A 136 20.88 27.35 -17.53
N ARG A 137 20.71 26.16 -18.10
CA ARG A 137 21.78 25.18 -18.31
C ARG A 137 22.28 25.34 -19.75
N PRO A 138 23.58 25.43 -20.02
CA PRO A 138 24.09 25.13 -21.34
C PRO A 138 24.38 23.62 -21.46
N THR A 139 23.70 23.01 -22.43
CA THR A 139 24.15 21.82 -23.15
C THR A 139 25.11 22.29 -24.23
N ASP A 140 26.29 21.68 -24.35
CA ASP A 140 27.04 21.71 -25.60
C ASP A 140 27.47 20.29 -25.97
N THR A 141 27.12 19.94 -27.20
CA THR A 141 27.44 18.72 -27.93
C THR A 141 28.14 19.22 -29.19
N ASP A 142 29.36 18.76 -29.43
CA ASP A 142 29.93 18.41 -30.74
C ASP A 142 31.31 17.78 -30.53
#